data_AF-A0AAD6KZ92-F1
#
_entry.id   AF-A0AAD6KZ92-F1
#
_cell.length_a   1.000
_cell.length_b   1.000
_cell.length_c   1.000
_cell.angle_alpha   90.00
_cell.angle_beta   90.00
_cell.angle_gamma   90.00
#
_symmetry.space_group_name_H-M   'P 1'
#
loop_
_entity.id
_entity.type
_entity.pdbx_description
1 polymer ?
#
loop_
_entity_poly.entity_id
_entity_poly.type
_entity_poly.pdbx_seq_one_letter_code
_entity_poly.pdbx_strand_id
1 'polypeptide(L)'
;MGKYGLFDLEKHFAFYGAYHSNPINILIHMIFVWPIFFATSLIFYFTPPLFNLPQVELSLFGSNPVVLFFNIGFFLVLIYALFYICLDPKAGSLAALLCGFFWITSCFVASSLGFSLAWK
;
A
#
# COMPACT_ATOMS: atom_id res chain seq x y z
N MET A 1 1.85 -20.20 22.11
CA MET A 1 3.23 -19.78 22.40
C MET A 1 3.28 -18.27 22.25
N GLY A 2 3.33 -17.53 23.36
CA GLY A 2 3.23 -16.07 23.35
C GLY A 2 4.47 -15.45 22.72
N LYS A 3 4.28 -14.62 21.69
CA LYS A 3 5.30 -13.69 21.23
C LYS A 3 5.38 -12.54 22.24
N TYR A 4 5.98 -12.76 23.41
CA TYR A 4 6.18 -11.67 24.36
C TYR A 4 7.33 -10.78 23.86
N GLY A 5 7.02 -9.62 23.26
CA GLY A 5 8.01 -8.64 22.84
C GLY A 5 7.43 -7.49 22.01
N LEU A 6 8.29 -6.51 21.67
CA LEU A 6 8.03 -5.33 20.82
C LEU A 6 7.40 -5.65 19.45
N PHE A 7 7.40 -6.93 19.05
CA PHE A 7 6.89 -7.42 17.77
C PHE A 7 5.56 -8.20 17.91
N ASP A 8 4.90 -8.13 19.07
CA ASP A 8 3.55 -8.66 19.27
C ASP A 8 2.52 -7.71 18.65
N LEU A 9 2.45 -7.71 17.32
CA LEU A 9 1.62 -6.78 16.55
C LEU A 9 0.14 -6.88 16.90
N GLU A 10 -0.37 -8.09 17.12
CA GLU A 10 -1.76 -8.31 17.54
C GLU A 10 -2.05 -7.65 18.89
N LYS A 11 -1.16 -7.84 19.88
CA LYS A 11 -1.32 -7.20 21.20
C LYS A 11 -1.21 -5.68 21.12
N HIS A 12 -0.27 -5.15 20.35
CA HIS A 12 -0.14 -3.70 20.14
C HIS A 12 -1.38 -3.12 19.45
N PHE A 13 -1.93 -3.83 18.46
CA PHE A 13 -3.15 -3.45 17.77
C PHE A 13 -4.37 -3.47 18.69
N ALA A 14 -4.55 -4.54 19.47
CA ALA A 14 -5.65 -4.67 20.42
C ALA A 14 -5.60 -3.58 21.51
N PHE A 15 -4.40 -3.28 22.03
CA PHE A 15 -4.20 -2.21 23.00
C PHE A 15 -4.55 -0.84 22.42
N TYR A 16 -4.06 -0.53 21.22
CA TYR A 16 -4.38 0.73 20.54
C TYR A 16 -5.89 0.86 20.23
N GLY A 17 -6.51 -0.22 19.77
CA GLY A 17 -7.94 -0.29 19.47
C GLY A 17 -8.83 -0.05 20.70
N ALA A 18 -8.40 -0.46 21.89
CA ALA A 18 -9.17 -0.29 23.13
C ALA A 18 -9.50 1.18 23.47
N TYR A 19 -8.68 2.12 23.03
CA TYR A 19 -8.89 3.57 23.24
C TYR A 19 -9.54 4.28 22.05
N HIS A 20 -9.72 3.59 20.92
CA HIS A 20 -10.31 4.14 19.70
C HIS A 20 -11.72 3.58 19.49
N SER A 21 -12.69 4.17 20.18
CA SER A 21 -14.09 3.71 20.17
C SER A 21 -15.06 4.65 19.44
N ASN A 22 -14.62 5.83 19.00
CA ASN A 22 -15.49 6.76 18.26
C ASN A 22 -15.76 6.22 16.83
N PRO A 23 -17.00 5.83 16.50
CA PRO A 23 -17.32 5.17 15.23
C PRO A 23 -17.13 6.08 14.01
N ILE A 24 -17.33 7.39 14.17
CA ILE A 24 -17.14 8.36 13.08
C ILE A 24 -15.65 8.45 12.73
N ASN A 25 -14.78 8.55 13.74
CA ASN A 25 -13.34 8.60 13.51
C ASN A 25 -12.81 7.31 12.86
N ILE A 26 -13.29 6.16 13.30
CA ILE A 26 -12.94 4.86 12.71
C ILE A 26 -13.37 4.82 11.24
N LEU A 27 -14.60 5.23 10.93
CA LEU A 27 -15.10 5.25 9.55
C LEU A 27 -14.26 6.18 8.66
N ILE A 28 -13.94 7.38 9.13
CA ILE A 28 -13.06 8.32 8.43
C ILE A 28 -11.71 7.65 8.16
N HIS A 29 -11.10 7.03 9.17
CA HIS A 29 -9.80 6.36 9.00
C HIS A 29 -9.87 5.22 7.98
N MET A 30 -10.90 4.37 8.05
CA MET A 30 -11.11 3.25 7.15
C MET A 30 -11.34 3.67 5.69
N ILE A 31 -11.85 4.88 5.44
CA ILE A 31 -12.06 5.42 4.09
C ILE A 31 -10.81 6.15 3.59
N PHE A 32 -10.24 7.05 4.40
CA PHE A 32 -9.21 7.98 3.94
C PHE A 32 -7.78 7.43 3.96
N VAL A 33 -7.53 6.29 4.62
CA VAL A 33 -6.23 5.63 4.52
C VAL A 33 -5.89 5.25 3.08
N TRP A 34 -6.89 4.89 2.27
CA TRP A 34 -6.65 4.40 0.90
C TRP A 34 -6.29 5.51 -0.10
N PRO A 35 -7.00 6.66 -0.16
CA PRO A 35 -6.54 7.80 -0.94
C PRO A 35 -5.12 8.26 -0.58
N ILE A 36 -4.77 8.26 0.72
CA ILE A 36 -3.43 8.63 1.19
C ILE A 36 -2.39 7.63 0.67
N PHE A 37 -2.69 6.33 0.81
CA PHE A 37 -1.81 5.26 0.33
C PHE A 37 -1.63 5.31 -1.20
N PHE A 38 -2.71 5.57 -1.94
CA PHE A 38 -2.67 5.77 -3.39
C PHE A 38 -1.78 6.95 -3.78
N ALA A 39 -2.00 8.13 -3.19
CA ALA A 39 -1.21 9.33 -3.50
C ALA A 39 0.28 9.12 -3.18
N THR A 40 0.57 8.46 -2.05
CA THR A 40 1.94 8.08 -1.66
C THR A 40 2.58 7.17 -2.70
N SER A 41 1.86 6.13 -3.15
CA SER A 41 2.33 5.18 -4.16
C SER A 41 2.55 5.86 -5.51
N LEU A 42 1.65 6.76 -5.91
CA LEU A 42 1.72 7.54 -7.14
C LEU A 42 2.97 8.43 -7.18
N ILE A 43 3.31 9.06 -6.06
CA ILE A 43 4.54 9.85 -5.91
C ILE A 43 5.78 8.96 -6.01
N PHE A 44 5.80 7.84 -5.29
CA PHE A 44 6.94 6.94 -5.27
C PHE A 44 7.17 6.19 -6.57
N TYR A 45 6.19 6.14 -7.47
CA TYR A 45 6.36 5.60 -8.82
C TYR A 45 7.56 6.20 -9.55
N PHE A 46 7.82 7.51 -9.36
CA PHE A 46 8.90 8.22 -10.04
C PHE A 46 10.28 8.05 -9.40
N THR A 47 10.40 7.22 -8.36
CA THR A 47 11.71 6.84 -7.80
C THR A 47 12.41 5.81 -8.68
N PRO A 48 13.75 5.88 -8.82
CA PRO A 48 14.49 4.94 -9.64
C PRO A 48 14.36 3.50 -9.10
N PRO A 49 14.45 2.47 -9.97
CA PRO A 49 14.54 1.08 -9.54
C PRO A 49 15.75 0.88 -8.62
N LEU A 50 15.57 0.09 -7.55
CA LEU A 50 16.66 -0.22 -6.62
C LEU A 50 17.58 -1.33 -7.14
N PHE A 51 17.09 -2.13 -8.09
CA PHE A 51 17.81 -3.25 -8.67
C PHE A 51 17.72 -3.22 -10.20
N ASN A 52 18.79 -3.65 -10.87
CA ASN A 52 18.81 -3.85 -12.32
C ASN A 52 18.18 -5.20 -12.68
N LEU A 53 16.89 -5.34 -12.40
CA LEU A 53 16.10 -6.51 -12.73
C LEU A 53 15.27 -6.27 -14.02
N PRO A 54 14.85 -7.34 -14.72
CA PRO A 54 13.89 -7.22 -15.81
C PRO A 54 12.65 -6.48 -15.32
N GLN A 55 12.22 -5.50 -16.11
CA GLN A 55 11.00 -4.74 -15.84
C GLN A 55 9.79 -5.64 -16.03
N VAL A 56 8.82 -5.53 -15.11
CA VAL A 56 7.56 -6.25 -15.22
C VAL A 56 6.57 -5.34 -15.93
N GLU A 57 6.14 -5.73 -17.13
CA GLU A 57 5.15 -5.00 -17.90
C GLU A 57 3.77 -5.61 -17.68
N LEU A 58 2.79 -4.76 -17.33
CA LEU A 58 1.41 -5.14 -17.13
C LEU A 58 0.51 -4.37 -18.11
N SER A 59 -0.09 -5.08 -19.05
CA SER A 59 -1.11 -4.52 -19.95
C SER A 59 -2.49 -4.69 -19.33
N LEU A 60 -3.09 -3.59 -18.89
CA LEU A 60 -4.47 -3.56 -18.39
C LEU A 60 -5.41 -3.15 -19.53
N PHE A 61 -6.46 -3.94 -19.77
CA PHE A 61 -7.55 -3.60 -20.72
C PHE A 61 -7.10 -3.24 -22.15
N GLY A 62 -6.00 -3.82 -22.64
CA GLY A 62 -5.47 -3.53 -23.99
C GLY A 62 -4.83 -2.16 -24.14
N SER A 63 -4.55 -1.47 -23.02
CA SER A 63 -3.81 -0.21 -22.99
C SER A 63 -2.29 -0.43 -23.06
N ASN A 64 -1.54 0.67 -23.19
CA ASN A 64 -0.07 0.66 -23.15
C ASN A 64 0.42 -0.08 -21.89
N PRO A 65 1.48 -0.91 -22.00
CA PRO A 65 2.01 -1.65 -20.88
C PRO A 65 2.46 -0.69 -19.76
N VAL A 66 1.94 -0.91 -18.56
CA VAL A 66 2.40 -0.23 -17.35
C VAL A 66 3.65 -0.95 -16.87
N VAL A 67 4.75 -0.22 -16.77
CA VAL A 67 5.98 -0.74 -16.19
C VAL A 67 5.88 -0.70 -14.67
N LEU A 68 5.96 -1.86 -14.03
CA LEU A 68 6.06 -2.01 -12.58
C LEU A 68 7.53 -2.07 -12.18
N PHE A 69 7.95 -1.10 -11.36
CA PHE A 69 9.32 -0.99 -10.89
C PHE A 69 9.50 -1.59 -9.50
N PHE A 70 10.61 -2.29 -9.28
CA PHE A 70 11.11 -2.66 -7.95
C PHE A 70 11.83 -1.46 -7.31
N ASN A 71 11.07 -0.39 -7.06
CA ASN A 71 11.55 0.85 -6.46
C ASN A 71 11.09 0.96 -5.00
N ILE A 72 11.36 2.12 -4.37
CA ILE A 72 10.99 2.36 -2.96
C ILE A 72 9.49 2.19 -2.73
N GLY A 73 8.65 2.60 -3.68
CA GLY A 73 7.20 2.45 -3.61
C GLY A 73 6.75 1.00 -3.52
N PHE A 74 7.34 0.11 -4.33
CA PHE A 74 7.04 -1.32 -4.26
C PHE A 74 7.36 -1.92 -2.88
N PHE A 75 8.53 -1.61 -2.32
CA PHE A 75 8.91 -2.15 -1.00
C PHE A 75 8.04 -1.61 0.12
N LEU A 76 7.62 -0.34 0.04
CA LEU A 76 6.66 0.22 0.98
C LEU A 76 5.34 -0.56 0.93
N VAL A 77 4.81 -0.82 -0.27
CA VAL A 77 3.58 -1.61 -0.45
C VAL A 77 3.72 -3.02 0.12
N LEU A 78 4.85 -3.68 -0.14
CA LEU A 78 5.14 -5.03 0.37
C LEU A 78 5.19 -5.04 1.91
N ILE A 79 5.87 -4.07 2.52
CA ILE A 79 5.98 -3.94 3.98
C ILE A 79 4.59 -3.75 4.59
N TYR A 80 3.78 -2.82 4.07
CA TYR A 80 2.43 -2.57 4.58
C TYR A 80 1.50 -3.78 4.40
N ALA A 81 1.55 -4.47 3.24
CA ALA A 81 0.77 -5.66 3.00
C ALA A 81 1.09 -6.78 4.03
N LEU A 82 2.38 -7.06 4.25
CA LEU A 82 2.82 -8.04 5.23
C LEU A 82 2.47 -7.62 6.67
N PHE A 83 2.64 -6.33 6.98
CA PHE A 83 2.29 -5.76 8.27
C PHE A 83 0.80 -5.96 8.58
N TYR A 84 -0.09 -5.64 7.64
CA TYR A 84 -1.52 -5.84 7.82
C TYR A 84 -1.90 -7.31 8.00
N ILE A 85 -1.36 -8.23 7.19
CA ILE A 85 -1.61 -9.68 7.35
C ILE A 85 -1.16 -10.17 8.73
N CYS A 86 -0.05 -9.65 9.25
CA CYS A 86 0.48 -10.01 10.56
C CYS A 86 -0.33 -9.40 11.73
N LEU A 87 -1.07 -8.31 11.51
CA LEU A 87 -1.98 -7.72 12.51
C LEU A 87 -3.25 -8.55 12.68
N ASP A 88 -3.89 -8.92 11.57
CA ASP A 88 -5.05 -9.82 11.54
C ASP A 88 -5.06 -10.59 10.21
N PRO A 89 -5.07 -11.93 10.20
CA PRO A 89 -5.00 -12.69 8.96
C PRO A 89 -6.17 -12.45 7.98
N LYS A 90 -7.37 -12.12 8.47
CA LYS A 90 -8.56 -11.96 7.62
C LYS A 90 -8.68 -10.54 7.08
N ALA A 91 -8.80 -9.57 7.98
CA ALA A 91 -8.89 -8.15 7.62
C ALA A 91 -7.59 -7.67 7.00
N GLY A 92 -6.45 -8.16 7.48
CA GLY A 92 -5.14 -7.84 6.95
C GLY A 92 -4.90 -8.37 5.54
N SER A 93 -5.43 -9.56 5.20
CA SER A 93 -5.37 -10.05 3.82
C SER A 93 -6.20 -9.18 2.87
N LEU A 94 -7.37 -8.71 3.31
CA LEU A 94 -8.16 -7.75 2.52
C LEU A 94 -7.41 -6.43 2.35
N ALA A 95 -6.79 -5.91 3.41
CA ALA A 95 -5.97 -4.71 3.35
C ALA A 95 -4.75 -4.88 2.42
N ALA A 96 -4.09 -6.03 2.45
CA ALA A 96 -2.98 -6.35 1.54
C ALA A 96 -3.42 -6.36 0.07
N LEU A 97 -4.60 -6.90 -0.23
CA LEU A 97 -5.19 -6.82 -1.58
C LEU A 97 -5.45 -5.38 -2.00
N LEU A 98 -5.98 -4.55 -1.09
CA LEU A 98 -6.20 -3.13 -1.35
C LEU A 98 -4.88 -2.38 -1.57
N CYS A 99 -3.83 -2.66 -0.80
CA CYS A 99 -2.49 -2.11 -1.03
C CYS A 99 -2.00 -2.42 -2.45
N GLY A 100 -2.11 -3.67 -2.90
CA GLY A 100 -1.76 -4.07 -4.27
C GLY A 100 -2.59 -3.36 -5.33
N PHE A 101 -3.92 -3.29 -5.13
CA PHE A 101 -4.84 -2.61 -6.05
C PHE A 101 -4.53 -1.12 -6.21
N PHE A 102 -4.36 -0.39 -5.10
CA PHE A 102 -4.05 1.03 -5.14
C PHE A 102 -2.65 1.29 -5.70
N TRP A 103 -1.68 0.41 -5.42
CA TRP A 103 -0.35 0.52 -6.01
C TRP A 103 -0.37 0.36 -7.53
N ILE A 104 -0.99 -0.70 -8.06
CA ILE A 104 -1.08 -0.94 -9.51
C ILE A 104 -1.82 0.22 -10.19
N THR A 105 -2.96 0.64 -9.63
CA THR A 105 -3.73 1.76 -10.16
C THR A 105 -2.91 3.06 -10.14
N SER A 106 -2.13 3.29 -9.08
CA SER A 106 -1.26 4.46 -9.00
C SER A 106 -0.16 4.44 -10.06
N CYS A 107 0.42 3.27 -10.37
CA CYS A 107 1.40 3.11 -11.44
C CYS A 107 0.78 3.42 -12.80
N PHE A 108 -0.43 2.92 -13.08
CA PHE A 108 -1.16 3.20 -14.32
C PHE A 108 -1.45 4.70 -14.49
N VAL A 109 -1.90 5.36 -13.42
CA VAL A 109 -2.17 6.80 -13.44
C VAL A 109 -0.87 7.59 -13.62
N ALA A 110 0.17 7.27 -12.86
CA ALA A 110 1.47 7.93 -12.92
C ALA A 110 2.14 7.79 -14.30
N SER A 111 2.07 6.61 -14.91
CA SER A 111 2.59 6.37 -16.27
C SER A 111 1.82 7.15 -17.34
N SER A 112 0.52 7.39 -17.12
CA SER A 112 -0.33 8.13 -18.06
C SER A 112 -0.17 9.64 -17.94
N LEU A 113 0.00 10.17 -16.73
CA LEU A 113 0.07 11.61 -16.48
C LEU A 113 1.51 12.18 -16.54
N GLY A 114 2.51 11.38 -16.20
CA GLY A 114 3.89 11.84 -15.99
C GLY A 114 4.06 12.68 -14.72
N PHE A 115 5.33 12.93 -14.34
CA PHE A 115 5.68 13.49 -13.02
C PHE A 115 5.03 14.85 -12.73
N SER A 116 5.09 15.79 -13.69
CA SER A 116 4.61 17.17 -13.45
C SER A 116 3.11 17.26 -13.18
N LEU A 117 2.30 16.37 -13.77
CA LEU A 117 0.86 16.38 -13.61
C LEU A 117 0.43 15.50 -12.43
N ALA A 118 1.16 14.42 -12.16
CA ALA A 118 0.99 13.57 -10.98
C ALA A 118 1.17 14.32 -9.64
N TRP A 119 1.87 15.46 -9.63
CA TRP A 119 2.12 16.27 -8.44
C TRP A 119 1.08 17.38 -8.18
N LYS A 120 0.12 17.58 -9.10
CA LYS A 120 -0.89 18.63 -9.00
C LYS A 120 -2.19 18.11 -8.42
#